data_AF-A0A9D8IGJ9-F1
#
_entry.id   AF-A0A9D8IGJ9-F1
#
_cell.length_a   1.000
_cell.length_b   1.000
_cell.length_c   1.000
_cell.angle_alpha   90.00
_cell.angle_beta   90.00
_cell.angle_gamma   90.00
#
_symmetry.space_group_name_H-M   'P 1'
#
loop_
_entity.id
_entity.type
_entity.pdbx_description
1 polymer ?
#
loop_
_entity_poly.entity_id
_entity_poly.type
_entity_poly.pdbx_seq_one_letter_code
_entity_poly.pdbx_strand_id
1 'polypeptide(L)'
;MKRCLIARRVSNLIYIGIYWLLLKINLKFLYYVLKASNLQELQTGGAMPGINRQDVYKQKIPIPHIEKQQEIVTRLDKEMEALEGVRLLR
;
A
#
# COMPACT_ATOMS: atom_id res chain seq x y z
N MET A 1 -16.79 -48.10 -6.11
CA MET A 1 -15.74 -47.51 -5.24
C MET A 1 -15.71 -46.00 -5.46
N LYS A 2 -15.55 -45.25 -4.36
CA LYS A 2 -16.02 -43.87 -4.18
C LYS A 2 -15.24 -42.84 -5.03
N ARG A 3 -15.98 -41.94 -5.67
CA ARG A 3 -15.50 -40.75 -6.38
C ARG A 3 -14.74 -39.82 -5.43
N CYS A 4 -13.49 -39.45 -5.76
CA CYS A 4 -12.77 -38.39 -5.07
C CYS A 4 -12.79 -37.13 -5.95
N LEU A 5 -13.79 -36.28 -5.71
CA LEU A 5 -13.90 -34.92 -6.24
C LEU A 5 -13.01 -33.99 -5.41
N ILE A 6 -11.70 -33.97 -5.68
CA ILE A 6 -10.81 -32.93 -5.14
C ILE A 6 -10.01 -32.34 -6.30
N ALA A 7 -10.73 -31.71 -7.22
CA ALA A 7 -10.16 -30.77 -8.17
C ALA A 7 -11.05 -29.52 -8.16
N ARG A 8 -10.44 -28.36 -7.91
CA ARG A 8 -11.01 -26.99 -7.98
C ARG A 8 -11.95 -26.55 -6.86
N ARG A 9 -11.40 -26.15 -5.70
CA ARG A 9 -12.05 -25.10 -4.87
C ARG A 9 -11.12 -24.40 -3.86
N VAL A 10 -9.90 -24.04 -4.25
CA VAL A 10 -9.02 -23.22 -3.37
C VAL A 10 -8.76 -21.81 -3.94
N SER A 11 -9.06 -21.57 -5.22
CA SER A 11 -8.61 -20.36 -5.92
C SER A 11 -9.53 -19.13 -5.75
N ASN A 12 -10.84 -19.30 -5.60
CA ASN A 12 -11.76 -18.16 -5.62
C ASN A 12 -11.86 -17.41 -4.29
N LEU A 13 -11.81 -18.08 -3.14
CA LEU A 13 -11.97 -17.41 -1.84
C LEU A 13 -10.78 -16.51 -1.47
N ILE A 14 -9.56 -16.94 -1.83
CA ILE A 14 -8.34 -16.12 -1.64
C ILE A 14 -8.38 -14.90 -2.57
N TYR A 15 -8.76 -15.10 -3.83
CA TYR A 15 -8.83 -14.01 -4.81
C TYR A 15 -9.90 -13.00 -4.42
N ILE A 16 -11.08 -13.46 -4.00
CA ILE A 16 -12.14 -12.63 -3.43
C ILE A 16 -11.58 -11.87 -2.22
N GLY A 17 -11.01 -12.53 -1.22
CA GLY A 17 -10.47 -11.84 -0.03
C GLY A 17 -9.44 -10.74 -0.34
N ILE A 18 -8.50 -10.99 -1.26
CA ILE A 18 -7.52 -9.99 -1.72
C ILE A 18 -8.19 -8.87 -2.50
N TYR A 19 -9.16 -9.18 -3.37
CA TYR A 19 -9.89 -8.18 -4.16
C TYR A 19 -10.75 -7.27 -3.27
N TRP A 20 -11.41 -7.84 -2.25
CA TRP A 20 -12.17 -7.10 -1.25
C TRP A 20 -11.27 -6.22 -0.36
N LEU A 21 -10.03 -6.62 -0.12
CA LEU A 21 -9.03 -5.80 0.60
C LEU A 21 -8.54 -4.63 -0.28
N LEU A 22 -8.24 -4.90 -1.55
CA LEU A 22 -7.82 -3.88 -2.52
C LEU A 22 -8.92 -2.84 -2.78
N LEU A 23 -10.20 -3.23 -2.71
CA LEU A 23 -11.35 -2.31 -2.87
C LEU A 23 -11.48 -1.28 -1.74
N LYS A 24 -10.86 -1.50 -0.58
CA LYS A 24 -10.98 -0.62 0.59
C LYS A 24 -9.85 0.40 0.74
N ILE A 25 -8.81 0.32 -0.09
CA ILE A 25 -7.61 1.16 0.05
C ILE A 25 -7.34 1.88 -1.27
N ASN A 26 -7.27 3.20 -1.22
CA ASN A 26 -6.83 4.01 -2.34
C ASN A 26 -5.31 3.85 -2.53
N LEU A 27 -4.89 3.44 -3.74
CA LEU A 27 -3.49 3.18 -4.05
C LEU A 27 -2.60 4.43 -3.95
N LYS A 28 -3.12 5.61 -4.31
CA LYS A 28 -2.39 6.88 -4.15
C LYS A 28 -2.22 7.23 -2.67
N PHE A 29 -3.25 6.99 -1.86
CA PHE A 29 -3.15 7.17 -0.41
C PHE A 29 -2.05 6.27 0.18
N LEU A 30 -2.05 4.98 -0.20
CA LEU A 30 -1.02 4.04 0.23
C LEU A 30 0.38 4.49 -0.19
N TYR A 31 0.54 4.99 -1.43
CA TYR A 31 1.80 5.56 -1.90
C TYR A 31 2.28 6.72 -1.00
N TYR A 32 1.41 7.68 -0.69
CA TYR A 32 1.79 8.81 0.17
C TYR A 32 2.16 8.36 1.58
N VAL A 33 1.40 7.43 2.15
CA VAL A 33 1.69 6.88 3.48
C VAL A 33 3.02 6.14 3.49
N LEU A 34 3.31 5.31 2.50
CA LEU A 34 4.59 4.59 2.42
C LEU A 34 5.77 5.55 2.19
N LYS A 35 5.55 6.62 1.42
CA LYS A 35 6.55 7.67 1.20
C LYS A 35 6.80 8.50 2.46
N ALA A 36 5.77 8.76 3.25
CA ALA A 36 5.86 9.44 4.54
C ALA A 36 6.37 8.53 5.67
N SER A 37 6.15 7.22 5.55
CA SER A 37 6.71 6.22 6.46
C SER A 37 8.22 6.25 6.35
N ASN A 38 8.92 6.41 7.47
CA ASN A 38 10.38 6.42 7.48
C ASN A 38 10.96 4.99 7.37
N LEU A 39 10.59 4.26 6.32
CA LEU A 39 11.00 2.86 6.09
C LEU A 39 12.53 2.71 5.97
N GLN A 40 13.24 3.81 5.73
CA GLN A 40 14.71 3.86 5.74
C GLN A 40 15.29 3.52 7.11
N GLU A 41 14.60 3.85 8.22
CA GLU A 41 15.03 3.46 9.58
C GLU A 41 15.01 1.94 9.80
N LEU A 42 14.26 1.21 8.98
CA LEU A 42 14.17 -0.24 9.02
C LEU A 42 15.23 -0.92 8.15
N GLN A 43 16.10 -0.14 7.47
CA GLN A 43 17.21 -0.69 6.71
C GLN A 43 18.24 -1.30 7.66
N THR A 44 18.65 -2.51 7.32
CA THR A 44 19.64 -3.29 8.06
C THR A 44 20.74 -3.73 7.09
N GLY A 45 21.97 -3.84 7.60
CA GLY A 45 23.15 -4.22 6.82
C GLY A 45 23.98 -3.02 6.36
N GLY A 46 25.30 -3.06 6.61
CA GLY A 46 26.21 -1.95 6.28
C GLY A 46 26.49 -1.80 4.79
N ALA A 47 26.90 -2.89 4.11
CA ALA A 47 27.30 -2.84 2.69
C ALA A 47 26.16 -3.10 1.70
N MET A 48 25.06 -3.72 2.14
CA MET A 48 23.89 -4.03 1.30
C MET A 48 22.63 -3.64 2.06
N PRO A 49 22.10 -2.42 1.84
CA PRO A 49 20.95 -1.95 2.58
C PRO A 49 19.72 -2.78 2.17
N GLY A 50 19.18 -3.53 3.13
CA GLY A 50 17.99 -4.35 2.96
C GLY A 50 16.99 -4.09 4.07
N ILE A 51 15.70 -4.04 3.73
CA ILE A 51 14.63 -3.95 4.72
C ILE A 51 14.09 -5.36 4.96
N ASN A 52 14.06 -5.78 6.22
CA ASN A 52 13.43 -7.04 6.58
C ASN A 52 11.90 -6.92 6.54
N ARG A 53 11.26 -7.80 5.76
CA ARG A 53 9.80 -7.85 5.62
C ARG A 53 9.06 -7.92 6.97
N GLN A 54 9.63 -8.62 7.95
CA GLN A 54 8.99 -8.78 9.26
C GLN A 54 8.91 -7.45 10.00
N ASP A 55 9.88 -6.57 9.82
CA ASP A 55 9.90 -5.26 10.48
C ASP A 55 8.97 -4.27 9.79
N VAL A 56 8.77 -4.43 8.47
CA VAL A 56 7.72 -3.73 7.72
C VAL A 56 6.33 -4.17 8.19
N TYR A 57 6.09 -5.47 8.39
CA TYR A 57 4.79 -5.98 8.82
C TYR A 57 4.40 -5.57 10.25
N LYS A 58 5.38 -5.19 11.08
CA LYS A 58 5.14 -4.64 12.42
C LYS A 58 4.70 -3.18 12.40
N GLN A 59 4.90 -2.46 11.29
CA GLN A 59 4.49 -1.07 11.17
C GLN A 59 2.97 -0.96 11.23
N LYS A 60 2.47 -0.12 12.14
CA LYS A 60 1.05 0.13 12.31
C LYS A 60 0.67 1.41 11.58
N ILE A 61 -0.10 1.27 10.51
CA ILE A 61 -0.63 2.40 9.74
C ILE A 61 -2.14 2.47 9.99
N PRO A 62 -2.67 3.57 10.54
CA PRO A 62 -4.11 3.77 10.63
C PRO A 62 -4.67 3.96 9.22
N ILE A 63 -5.66 3.15 8.84
CA ILE A 63 -6.33 3.24 7.54
C ILE A 63 -7.71 3.87 7.77
N PRO A 64 -7.91 5.15 7.39
CA PRO A 64 -9.22 5.80 7.52
C PRO A 64 -10.20 5.28 6.46
N HIS A 65 -11.47 5.65 6.57
CA HIS A 65 -12.48 5.30 5.56
C HIS A 65 -12.14 5.88 4.17
N ILE A 66 -12.63 5.22 3.11
CA ILE A 66 -12.26 5.51 1.72
C ILE A 66 -12.47 6.98 1.32
N GLU A 67 -13.55 7.61 1.81
CA GLU A 67 -13.85 9.03 1.57
C GLU A 67 -12.75 9.94 2.12
N LYS A 68 -12.27 9.63 3.34
CA LYS A 68 -11.19 10.39 3.97
C LYS A 68 -9.84 10.15 3.29
N GLN A 69 -9.60 8.92 2.83
CA GLN A 69 -8.42 8.62 2.01
C GLN A 69 -8.43 9.48 0.73
N GLN A 70 -9.59 9.61 0.08
CA GLN A 70 -9.73 10.42 -1.13
C GLN A 70 -9.54 11.91 -0.86
N GLU A 71 -10.09 12.45 0.22
CA GLU A 71 -9.87 13.85 0.63
C GLU A 71 -8.38 14.15 0.83
N ILE A 72 -7.67 13.26 1.51
CA ILE A 72 -6.22 13.38 1.75
C ILE A 72 -5.46 13.37 0.42
N VAL A 73 -5.76 12.42 -0.48
CA VAL A 73 -5.12 12.33 -1.80
C VAL A 73 -5.36 13.59 -2.63
N THR A 74 -6.62 14.06 -2.71
CA THR A 74 -6.96 15.26 -3.47
C THR A 74 -6.19 16.48 -2.98
N ARG A 75 -6.05 16.63 -1.65
CA ARG A 75 -5.27 17.72 -1.07
C ARG A 75 -3.79 17.61 -1.43
N LEU A 76 -3.19 16.43 -1.25
CA LEU A 76 -1.77 16.22 -1.54
C LEU A 76 -1.45 16.39 -3.03
N ASP A 77 -2.28 15.86 -3.93
CA ASP A 77 -2.11 16.02 -5.38
C ASP A 77 -2.08 17.52 -5.76
N LYS A 78 -3.01 18.32 -5.22
CA LYS A 78 -3.07 19.76 -5.49
C LYS A 78 -1.80 20.50 -5.02
N GLU A 79 -1.30 20.19 -3.83
CA GLU A 79 -0.08 20.81 -3.30
C GLU A 79 1.16 20.41 -4.13
N MET A 80 1.25 19.14 -4.54
CA MET A 80 2.36 18.69 -5.38
C MET A 80 2.34 19.31 -6.77
N GLU A 81 1.17 19.45 -7.39
CA GLU A 81 1.02 20.12 -8.68
C GLU A 81 1.48 21.59 -8.61
N ALA A 82 1.10 22.30 -7.55
CA ALA A 82 1.55 23.67 -7.32
C ALA A 82 3.08 23.76 -7.19
N LEU A 83 3.71 22.82 -6.48
CA LEU A 83 5.16 22.75 -6.35
C LEU A 83 5.87 22.44 -7.68
N GLU A 84 5.31 21.55 -8.49
CA GLU A 84 5.83 21.26 -9.82
C GLU A 84 5.78 22.50 -10.73
N GLY A 85 4.70 23.28 -10.67
CA GLY A 85 4.59 24.55 -11.39
C GLY A 85 5.70 25.55 -11.02
N VAL A 86 6.04 25.66 -9.73
CA VAL A 86 7.16 26.50 -9.27
C VAL A 86 8.51 25.98 -9.76
N ARG A 87 8.68 24.64 -9.81
CA ARG A 87 9.93 24.02 -10.28
C ARG A 87 10.23 24.33 -11.74
N LEU A 88 9.20 24.46 -12.57
CA LEU A 88 9.33 24.76 -14.01
C LEU A 88 9.68 26.23 -14.30
N LEU A 89 9.55 27.12 -13.31
CA LEU A 89 9.95 28.52 -13.42
C LEU A 89 11.45 28.74 -13.12
N ARG A 90 12.19 27.68 -12.81
CA ARG A 90 13.59 27.71 -12.39
C ARG A 90 14.51 27.17 -13.49
#